data_AF-A0A1H3N925-F1
#
_entry.id   AF-A0A1H3N925-F1
#
_cell.length_a   1.000
_cell.length_b   1.000
_cell.length_c   1.000
_cell.angle_alpha   90.00
_cell.angle_beta   90.00
_cell.angle_gamma   90.00
#
_symmetry.space_group_name_H-M   'P 1'
#
loop_
_entity.id
_entity.type
_entity.pdbx_description
1 polymer ?
#
loop_
_entity_poly.entity_id
_entity_poly.type
_entity_poly.pdbx_seq_one_letter_code
_entity_poly.pdbx_strand_id
1 'polypeptide(L)'
;MRSKTDGPRAIFGVPVVLTSAEVSVLTRDLAQMWLLTYGSLPGALIGDKEVCRRFFDPLVRGQSLRDRLASLPPTPHDLFRRLSRFGSPLVTDVGEGALIIGVEGRLVFEILKQEDLSDGHVVLSQSVTSAAEREALNLYRDWSSGRLVQVVELRTGQGREVMQAIAVGLAISILVNRSDSPERAVPQWDNRDPEGGPLNRAIFAGAERFAELVSGNRRGRSQHQQQLISGYALTEARRRLAHRLVIEKRDHEKGRLYIPQKYRHDVVAFLGRDLARRPSLNHDRLASAFDQLVAAFRASAGQLAYESVAFDRPADTHALRGQLLDAFDKSREELASFA
;
A
#
# COMPACT_ATOMS: atom_id res chain seq x y z
N MET A 1 33.52 -46.26 8.25
CA MET A 1 33.38 -44.79 8.14
C MET A 1 32.31 -44.33 9.11
N ARG A 2 32.70 -43.69 10.22
CA ARG A 2 31.75 -43.05 11.15
C ARG A 2 31.32 -41.72 10.52
N SER A 3 30.03 -41.61 10.19
CA SER A 3 29.43 -40.34 9.74
C SER A 3 29.47 -39.36 10.91
N LYS A 4 30.29 -38.33 10.82
CA LYS A 4 30.30 -37.15 11.69
C LYS A 4 29.41 -36.10 11.04
N THR A 5 28.13 -36.04 11.43
CA THR A 5 27.27 -34.83 11.36
C THR A 5 25.94 -35.11 12.10
N ASP A 6 25.98 -35.26 13.42
CA ASP A 6 24.77 -35.14 14.26
C ASP A 6 25.09 -34.16 15.38
N GLY A 7 25.12 -32.87 15.04
CA GLY A 7 24.85 -31.85 16.05
C GLY A 7 23.39 -31.98 16.49
N PRO A 8 23.03 -31.58 17.72
CA PRO A 8 21.64 -31.59 18.14
C PRO A 8 20.81 -30.75 17.16
N ARG A 9 19.81 -31.38 16.52
CA ARG A 9 18.83 -30.67 15.69
C ARG A 9 18.14 -29.63 16.57
N ALA A 10 17.97 -28.42 16.07
CA ALA A 10 17.29 -27.34 16.76
C ALA A 10 16.31 -26.64 15.81
N ILE A 11 15.19 -26.17 16.33
CA ILE A 11 14.21 -25.33 15.64
C ILE A 11 14.30 -23.92 16.21
N PHE A 12 14.65 -22.94 15.37
CA PHE A 12 14.80 -21.54 15.77
C PHE A 12 15.74 -21.34 17.00
N GLY A 13 16.76 -22.20 17.13
CA GLY A 13 17.69 -22.18 18.28
C GLY A 13 17.26 -23.03 19.48
N VAL A 14 16.03 -23.56 19.50
CA VAL A 14 15.52 -24.45 20.55
C VAL A 14 15.86 -25.91 20.23
N PRO A 15 16.47 -26.68 21.14
CA PRO A 15 16.72 -28.11 20.94
C PRO A 15 15.43 -28.88 20.64
N VAL A 16 15.48 -29.85 19.71
CA VAL A 16 14.30 -30.68 19.40
C VAL A 16 14.00 -31.74 20.47
N VAL A 17 14.92 -31.98 21.40
CA VAL A 17 14.72 -32.85 22.56
C VAL A 17 14.75 -32.00 23.80
N LEU A 18 13.67 -32.01 24.57
CA LEU A 18 13.49 -31.23 25.78
C LEU A 18 12.93 -32.12 26.88
N THR A 19 13.30 -31.86 28.13
CA THR A 19 12.63 -32.44 29.29
C THR A 19 11.27 -31.76 29.52
N SER A 20 10.31 -32.43 30.16
CA SER A 20 9.02 -31.84 30.51
C SER A 20 9.16 -30.57 31.36
N ALA A 21 10.21 -30.50 32.19
CA ALA A 21 10.54 -29.31 32.97
C ALA A 21 11.02 -28.15 32.08
N GLU A 22 11.87 -28.42 31.09
CA GLU A 22 12.33 -27.42 30.11
C GLU A 22 11.17 -26.91 29.26
N VAL A 23 10.28 -27.79 28.81
CA VAL A 23 9.06 -27.40 28.07
C VAL A 23 8.20 -26.46 28.92
N SER A 24 7.93 -26.81 30.17
CA SER A 24 7.13 -25.99 31.08
C SER A 24 7.74 -24.60 31.32
N VAL A 25 9.06 -24.54 31.53
CA VAL A 25 9.80 -23.29 31.71
C VAL A 25 9.77 -22.45 30.44
N LEU A 26 10.07 -23.05 29.29
CA LEU A 26 10.15 -22.36 28.01
C LEU A 26 8.78 -21.82 27.59
N THR A 27 7.72 -22.60 27.71
CA THR A 27 6.35 -22.16 27.39
C THR A 27 5.94 -20.94 28.22
N ARG A 28 6.22 -20.95 29.54
CA ARG A 28 5.98 -19.79 30.41
C ARG A 28 6.83 -18.59 30.01
N ASP A 29 8.12 -18.80 29.76
CA ASP A 29 9.04 -17.73 29.40
C ASP A 29 8.64 -17.07 28.06
N LEU A 30 8.25 -17.87 27.06
CA LEU A 30 7.76 -17.36 25.77
C LEU A 30 6.43 -16.59 25.91
N ALA A 31 5.49 -17.07 26.74
CA ALA A 31 4.26 -16.34 27.03
C ALA A 31 4.52 -15.00 27.73
N GLN A 32 5.44 -14.98 28.69
CA GLN A 32 5.84 -13.75 29.38
C GLN A 32 6.54 -12.78 28.42
N MET A 33 7.42 -13.29 27.55
CA MET A 33 8.10 -12.46 26.55
C MET A 33 7.12 -11.88 25.52
N TRP A 34 6.10 -12.65 25.14
CA TRP A 34 5.01 -12.18 24.29
C TRP A 34 4.22 -11.04 24.94
N LEU A 35 3.88 -11.19 26.23
CA LEU A 35 3.22 -10.16 27.02
C LEU A 35 4.04 -8.87 27.10
N LEU A 36 5.35 -8.97 27.33
CA LEU A 36 6.24 -7.80 27.38
C LEU A 36 6.37 -7.12 26.00
N THR A 37 6.38 -7.89 24.91
CA THR A 37 6.54 -7.36 23.55
C THR A 37 5.25 -6.70 23.02
N TYR A 38 4.09 -7.32 23.28
CA TYR A 38 2.83 -6.94 22.63
C TYR A 38 1.73 -6.45 23.60
N GLY A 39 1.98 -6.47 24.91
CA GLY A 39 1.06 -5.98 25.94
C GLY A 39 -0.14 -6.90 26.20
N SER A 40 -0.16 -8.11 25.64
CA SER A 40 -1.22 -9.11 25.85
C SER A 40 -0.64 -10.53 25.83
N LEU A 41 -1.33 -11.51 26.41
CA LEU A 41 -0.92 -12.91 26.34
C LEU A 41 -1.11 -13.48 24.91
N PRO A 42 -0.39 -14.56 24.53
CA PRO A 42 -0.59 -15.21 23.23
C PRO A 42 -2.05 -15.64 23.03
N GLY A 43 -2.63 -15.22 21.90
CA GLY A 43 -3.98 -15.55 21.48
C GLY A 43 -4.00 -16.63 20.39
N ALA A 44 -4.93 -16.48 19.44
CA ALA A 44 -5.01 -17.35 18.28
C ALA A 44 -3.83 -17.09 17.34
N LEU A 45 -3.18 -18.16 16.88
CA LEU A 45 -1.95 -18.09 16.08
C LEU A 45 -2.07 -17.18 14.84
N ILE A 46 -3.22 -17.18 14.16
CA ILE A 46 -3.47 -16.33 12.99
C ILE A 46 -3.44 -14.84 13.37
N GLY A 47 -4.11 -14.46 14.46
CA GLY A 47 -4.13 -13.07 14.93
C GLY A 47 -2.76 -12.61 15.43
N ASP A 48 -2.06 -13.50 16.15
CA ASP A 48 -0.74 -13.24 16.69
C ASP A 48 0.31 -13.00 15.59
N LYS A 49 0.24 -13.74 14.48
CA LYS A 49 1.10 -13.52 13.29
C LYS A 49 0.94 -12.11 12.71
N GLU A 50 -0.29 -11.59 12.64
CA GLU A 50 -0.53 -10.21 12.19
C GLU A 50 0.00 -9.17 13.19
N VAL A 51 -0.05 -9.47 14.49
CA VAL A 51 0.51 -8.60 15.53
C VAL A 51 2.04 -8.47 15.40
N CYS A 52 2.75 -9.56 15.03
CA CYS A 52 4.19 -9.53 14.79
C CYS A 52 4.63 -8.51 13.73
N ARG A 53 3.77 -8.18 12.77
CA ARG A 53 4.05 -7.15 11.75
C ARG A 53 4.43 -5.80 12.35
N ARG A 54 4.05 -5.54 13.60
CA ARG A 54 4.39 -4.29 14.29
C ARG A 54 5.89 -4.02 14.38
N PHE A 55 6.71 -5.06 14.45
CA PHE A 55 8.18 -4.96 14.55
C PHE A 55 8.90 -5.54 13.34
N PHE A 56 8.31 -6.56 12.69
CA PHE A 56 8.99 -7.37 11.68
C PHE A 56 8.53 -7.11 10.24
N ASP A 57 7.49 -6.28 10.01
CA ASP A 57 7.07 -5.91 8.66
C ASP A 57 8.02 -4.83 8.09
N PRO A 58 8.67 -5.07 6.93
CA PRO A 58 9.62 -4.13 6.33
C PRO A 58 8.96 -2.81 5.87
N LEU A 59 7.64 -2.74 5.83
CA LEU A 59 6.88 -1.53 5.50
C LEU A 59 6.66 -0.61 6.70
N VAL A 60 6.98 -1.03 7.93
CA VAL A 60 6.86 -0.17 9.11
C VAL A 60 7.80 1.02 8.97
N ARG A 61 7.25 2.22 9.16
CA ARG A 61 8.05 3.46 9.11
C ARG A 61 9.11 3.43 10.21
N GLY A 62 10.36 3.75 9.86
CA GLY A 62 11.48 3.73 10.81
C GLY A 62 11.21 4.55 12.08
N GLN A 63 10.53 5.69 12.00
CA GLN A 63 10.12 6.45 13.19
C GLN A 63 9.17 5.66 14.08
N SER A 64 8.13 5.05 13.50
CA SER A 64 7.18 4.23 14.26
C SER A 64 7.85 3.01 14.88
N LEU A 65 8.86 2.42 14.23
CA LEU A 65 9.62 1.32 14.80
C LEU A 65 10.47 1.79 15.99
N ARG A 66 11.18 2.91 15.84
CA ARG A 66 11.96 3.52 16.94
C ARG A 66 11.09 3.85 18.15
N ASP A 67 9.95 4.51 17.92
CA ASP A 67 9.03 4.87 19.00
C ASP A 67 8.51 3.63 19.74
N ARG A 68 8.23 2.55 19.00
CA ARG A 68 7.80 1.27 19.59
C ARG A 68 8.90 0.62 20.40
N LEU A 69 10.12 0.52 19.85
CA LEU A 69 11.27 -0.05 20.55
C LEU A 69 11.59 0.73 21.84
N ALA A 70 11.57 2.06 21.76
CA ALA A 70 11.77 2.93 22.93
C ALA A 70 10.67 2.82 24.00
N SER A 71 9.47 2.36 23.61
CA SER A 71 8.35 2.15 24.53
C SER A 71 8.31 0.75 25.16
N LEU A 72 9.23 -0.14 24.78
CA LEU A 72 9.26 -1.49 25.34
C LEU A 72 9.69 -1.47 26.81
N PRO A 73 9.02 -2.22 27.69
CA PRO A 73 9.51 -2.41 29.04
C PRO A 73 10.84 -3.20 29.04
N PRO A 74 11.76 -2.94 29.98
CA PRO A 74 12.96 -3.75 30.13
C PRO A 74 12.57 -5.19 30.45
N THR A 75 13.31 -6.16 29.90
CA THR A 75 13.04 -7.57 30.16
C THR A 75 13.61 -7.95 31.53
N PRO A 76 12.82 -8.62 32.40
CA PRO A 76 13.32 -9.07 33.70
C PRO A 76 14.62 -9.87 33.56
N HIS A 77 15.62 -9.56 34.39
CA HIS A 77 17.00 -10.06 34.22
C HIS A 77 17.11 -11.59 34.11
N ASP A 78 16.33 -12.35 34.88
CA ASP A 78 16.34 -13.81 34.79
C ASP A 78 15.68 -14.34 33.51
N LEU A 79 14.62 -13.68 33.04
CA LEU A 79 13.98 -14.02 31.76
C LEU A 79 14.92 -13.71 30.60
N PHE A 80 15.57 -12.54 30.62
CA PHE A 80 16.58 -12.14 29.64
C PHE A 80 17.68 -13.20 29.55
N ARG A 81 18.30 -13.57 30.68
CA ARG A 81 19.38 -14.58 30.71
C ARG A 81 18.93 -15.93 30.15
N ARG A 82 17.72 -16.38 30.49
CA ARG A 82 17.21 -17.69 30.04
C ARG A 82 16.86 -17.72 28.56
N LEU A 83 16.31 -16.63 27.99
CA LEU A 83 15.93 -16.59 26.59
C LEU A 83 17.09 -16.24 25.66
N SER A 84 18.02 -15.39 26.10
CA SER A 84 19.22 -15.04 25.32
C SER A 84 20.12 -16.22 24.99
N ARG A 85 20.02 -17.35 25.72
CA ARG A 85 20.75 -18.59 25.39
C ARG A 85 20.30 -19.22 24.06
N PHE A 86 19.06 -18.99 23.65
CA PHE A 86 18.53 -19.44 22.36
C PHE A 86 18.83 -18.41 21.27
N GLY A 87 18.76 -17.12 21.63
CA GLY A 87 19.07 -16.02 20.74
C GLY A 87 18.12 -15.90 19.54
N SER A 88 18.60 -15.25 18.49
CA SER A 88 17.87 -15.09 17.24
C SER A 88 17.85 -16.42 16.46
N PRO A 89 16.71 -16.82 15.85
CA PRO A 89 15.50 -16.03 15.65
C PRO A 89 14.41 -16.20 16.72
N LEU A 90 14.62 -16.97 17.79
CA LEU A 90 13.59 -17.15 18.84
C LEU A 90 13.23 -15.81 19.51
N VAL A 91 14.26 -15.05 19.90
CA VAL A 91 14.16 -13.71 20.48
C VAL A 91 15.24 -12.81 19.89
N THR A 92 14.97 -11.51 19.81
CA THR A 92 15.93 -10.52 19.33
C THR A 92 16.25 -9.53 20.44
N ASP A 93 17.53 -9.35 20.74
CA ASP A 93 18.01 -8.27 21.60
C ASP A 93 17.94 -6.95 20.83
N VAL A 94 17.18 -5.99 21.37
CA VAL A 94 16.98 -4.66 20.77
C VAL A 94 17.71 -3.56 21.53
N GLY A 95 18.60 -3.93 22.45
CA GLY A 95 19.34 -3.02 23.30
C GLY A 95 18.57 -2.65 24.57
N GLU A 96 19.22 -1.87 25.44
CA GLU A 96 18.63 -1.31 26.66
C GLU A 96 18.01 -2.35 27.62
N GLY A 97 18.49 -3.60 27.56
CA GLY A 97 17.99 -4.71 28.37
C GLY A 97 16.62 -5.22 27.93
N ALA A 98 16.19 -4.93 26.70
CA ALA A 98 14.94 -5.41 26.13
C ALA A 98 15.18 -6.50 25.08
N LEU A 99 14.41 -7.58 25.18
CA LEU A 99 14.23 -8.57 24.12
C LEU A 99 12.87 -8.33 23.45
N ILE A 100 12.74 -8.78 22.20
CA ILE A 100 11.45 -8.94 21.53
C ILE A 100 11.29 -10.37 21.02
N ILE A 101 10.05 -10.85 20.96
CA ILE A 101 9.69 -12.15 20.39
C ILE A 101 8.96 -12.00 19.06
N GLY A 102 9.36 -12.80 18.08
CA GLY A 102 8.81 -12.82 16.73
C GLY A 102 7.88 -14.00 16.47
N VAL A 103 7.73 -14.30 15.18
CA VAL A 103 6.87 -15.39 14.67
C VAL A 103 7.41 -16.74 15.09
N GLU A 104 8.74 -16.89 15.06
CA GLU A 104 9.47 -18.10 15.44
C GLU A 104 9.17 -18.49 16.89
N GLY A 105 9.30 -17.54 17.82
CA GLY A 105 8.94 -17.76 19.23
C GLY A 105 7.46 -18.10 19.43
N ARG A 106 6.56 -17.50 18.63
CA ARG A 106 5.13 -17.83 18.68
C ARG A 106 4.83 -19.23 18.15
N LEU A 107 5.52 -19.67 17.09
CA LEU A 107 5.37 -21.00 16.53
C LEU A 107 5.91 -22.06 17.50
N VAL A 108 7.07 -21.84 18.12
CA VAL A 108 7.60 -22.71 19.18
C VAL A 108 6.62 -22.80 20.34
N PHE A 109 6.08 -21.67 20.80
CA PHE A 109 5.07 -21.67 21.85
C PHE A 109 3.84 -22.50 21.48
N GLU A 110 3.37 -22.44 20.23
CA GLU A 110 2.23 -23.25 19.78
C GLU A 110 2.55 -24.74 19.82
N ILE A 111 3.71 -25.14 19.29
CA ILE A 111 4.16 -26.53 19.26
C ILE A 111 4.21 -27.07 20.69
N LEU A 112 4.96 -26.41 21.58
CA LEU A 112 5.18 -26.86 22.94
C LEU A 112 3.89 -26.96 23.78
N LYS A 113 2.87 -26.17 23.45
CA LYS A 113 1.56 -26.21 24.11
C LYS A 113 0.74 -27.46 23.75
N GLN A 114 1.05 -28.11 22.63
CA GLN A 114 0.33 -29.28 22.13
C GLN A 114 0.97 -30.60 22.55
N GLU A 115 2.16 -30.57 23.14
CA GLU A 115 2.92 -31.77 23.52
C GLU A 115 2.42 -32.38 24.85
N ASP A 116 2.45 -33.71 24.93
CA ASP A 116 2.19 -34.43 26.18
C ASP A 116 3.47 -34.47 27.04
N LEU A 117 3.32 -34.15 28.32
CA LEU A 117 4.43 -34.05 29.27
C LEU A 117 4.58 -35.30 30.16
N SER A 118 3.72 -36.31 29.99
CA SER A 118 3.69 -37.54 30.81
C SER A 118 5.00 -38.32 30.81
N ASP A 119 5.68 -38.36 29.66
CA ASP A 119 6.80 -39.27 29.41
C ASP A 119 8.17 -38.70 29.84
N GLY A 120 8.17 -37.54 30.51
CA GLY A 120 9.35 -36.87 31.07
C GLY A 120 10.27 -36.20 30.03
N HIS A 121 10.19 -36.60 28.76
CA HIS A 121 10.88 -35.98 27.62
C HIS A 121 9.91 -35.79 26.46
N VAL A 122 10.12 -34.71 25.72
CA VAL A 122 9.40 -34.33 24.51
C VAL A 122 10.40 -34.30 23.36
N VAL A 123 10.06 -34.98 22.27
CA VAL A 123 10.86 -35.00 21.04
C VAL A 123 10.05 -34.38 19.91
N LEU A 124 10.45 -33.19 19.48
CA LEU A 124 9.80 -32.49 18.38
C LEU A 124 10.10 -33.22 17.07
N SER A 125 9.04 -33.76 16.46
CA SER A 125 9.16 -34.50 15.20
C SER A 125 9.64 -33.59 14.06
N GLN A 126 10.34 -34.19 13.09
CA GLN A 126 10.83 -33.47 11.92
C GLN A 126 9.69 -32.84 11.09
N SER A 127 8.52 -33.48 11.03
CA SER A 127 7.36 -32.95 10.32
C SER A 127 6.85 -31.65 10.96
N VAL A 128 6.74 -31.63 12.29
CA VAL A 128 6.30 -30.44 13.04
C VAL A 128 7.32 -29.30 12.91
N THR A 129 8.62 -29.59 13.06
CA THR A 129 9.64 -28.55 12.95
C THR A 129 9.74 -27.98 11.53
N SER A 130 9.70 -28.84 10.51
CA SER A 130 9.72 -28.41 9.10
C SER A 130 8.47 -27.61 8.71
N ALA A 131 7.31 -27.93 9.30
CA ALA A 131 6.07 -27.18 9.05
C ALA A 131 6.17 -25.75 9.61
N ALA A 132 6.70 -25.60 10.82
CA ALA A 132 6.90 -24.29 11.44
C ALA A 132 7.94 -23.44 10.72
N GLU A 133 9.08 -24.00 10.31
CA GLU A 133 10.08 -23.28 9.50
C GLU A 133 9.49 -22.81 8.17
N ARG A 134 8.73 -23.66 7.49
CA ARG A 134 8.04 -23.31 6.24
C ARG A 134 7.02 -22.19 6.47
N GLU A 135 6.29 -22.26 7.57
CA GLU A 135 5.31 -21.23 7.92
C GLU A 135 5.96 -19.87 8.19
N ALA A 136 7.02 -19.82 9.00
CA ALA A 136 7.79 -18.60 9.22
C ALA A 136 8.35 -18.04 7.90
N LEU A 137 8.94 -18.90 7.06
CA LEU A 137 9.50 -18.51 5.77
C LEU A 137 8.44 -17.92 4.82
N ASN A 138 7.26 -18.56 4.74
CA ASN A 138 6.17 -18.06 3.91
C ASN A 138 5.70 -16.68 4.38
N LEU A 139 5.57 -16.49 5.69
CA LEU A 139 5.16 -15.21 6.26
C LEU A 139 6.17 -14.09 5.96
N TYR A 140 7.47 -14.35 6.11
CA TYR A 140 8.49 -13.36 5.74
C TYR A 140 8.55 -13.08 4.24
N ARG A 141 8.28 -14.08 3.39
CA ARG A 141 8.16 -13.87 1.93
C ARG A 141 6.98 -12.97 1.60
N ASP A 142 5.83 -13.19 2.24
CA ASP A 142 4.64 -12.37 2.05
C ASP A 142 4.89 -10.92 2.49
N TRP A 143 5.52 -10.71 3.65
CA TRP A 143 5.85 -9.37 4.13
C TRP A 143 6.89 -8.68 3.25
N SER A 144 7.94 -9.40 2.83
CA SER A 144 9.00 -8.85 1.98
C SER A 144 8.50 -8.47 0.58
N SER A 145 7.56 -9.23 0.03
CA SER A 145 6.93 -8.94 -1.26
C SER A 145 5.79 -7.94 -1.17
N GLY A 146 5.27 -7.64 0.03
CA GLY A 146 4.10 -6.80 0.24
C GLY A 146 4.18 -5.41 -0.41
N ARG A 147 5.36 -4.77 -0.42
CA ARG A 147 5.54 -3.48 -1.12
C ARG A 147 5.31 -3.61 -2.62
N LEU A 148 5.88 -4.64 -3.22
CA LEU A 148 5.78 -4.90 -4.65
C LEU A 148 4.33 -5.21 -5.01
N VAL A 149 3.69 -6.09 -4.25
CA VAL A 149 2.26 -6.44 -4.41
C VAL A 149 1.40 -5.18 -4.34
N GLN A 150 1.59 -4.34 -3.31
CA GLN A 150 0.85 -3.08 -3.18
C GLN A 150 1.04 -2.16 -4.40
N VAL A 151 2.27 -2.03 -4.91
CA VAL A 151 2.55 -1.20 -6.09
C VAL A 151 1.89 -1.80 -7.34
N VAL A 152 1.97 -3.11 -7.52
CA VAL A 152 1.32 -3.82 -8.64
C VAL A 152 -0.18 -3.62 -8.58
N GLU A 153 -0.81 -3.87 -7.43
CA GLU A 153 -2.24 -3.66 -7.20
C GLU A 153 -2.70 -2.22 -7.50
N LEU A 154 -1.94 -1.22 -7.04
CA LEU A 154 -2.22 0.19 -7.35
C LEU A 154 -2.14 0.48 -8.86
N ARG A 155 -1.19 -0.14 -9.56
CA ARG A 155 -0.98 0.05 -11.01
C ARG A 155 -2.02 -0.69 -11.85
N THR A 156 -2.48 -1.85 -11.42
CA THR A 156 -3.48 -2.67 -12.13
C THR A 156 -4.92 -2.28 -11.79
N GLY A 157 -5.13 -1.38 -10.82
CA GLY A 157 -6.45 -0.95 -10.36
C GLY A 157 -7.12 -1.96 -9.41
N GLN A 158 -6.34 -2.94 -8.93
CA GLN A 158 -6.79 -4.01 -8.03
C GLN A 158 -6.55 -3.68 -6.55
N GLY A 159 -5.88 -2.56 -6.23
CA GLY A 159 -5.63 -2.16 -4.85
C GLY A 159 -6.92 -1.90 -4.08
N ARG A 160 -6.95 -2.22 -2.78
CA ARG A 160 -8.13 -2.08 -1.91
C ARG A 160 -8.80 -0.70 -2.00
N GLU A 161 -8.00 0.35 -2.12
CA GLU A 161 -8.49 1.72 -2.26
C GLU A 161 -8.69 2.12 -3.71
N VAL A 162 -9.82 2.75 -4.03
CA VAL A 162 -10.05 3.44 -5.32
C VAL A 162 -9.26 4.75 -5.40
N MET A 163 -8.91 5.18 -6.61
CA MET A 163 -8.28 6.47 -6.86
C MET A 163 -9.20 7.61 -6.44
N GLN A 164 -8.62 8.66 -5.84
CA GLN A 164 -9.37 9.82 -5.35
C GLN A 164 -10.06 10.56 -6.50
N ALA A 165 -11.31 11.01 -6.32
CA ALA A 165 -12.12 11.51 -7.44
C ALA A 165 -11.52 12.75 -8.12
N ILE A 166 -10.89 13.64 -7.35
CA ILE A 166 -10.16 14.79 -7.89
C ILE A 166 -8.96 14.38 -8.74
N ALA A 167 -8.29 13.28 -8.41
CA ALA A 167 -7.16 12.78 -9.18
C ALA A 167 -7.66 12.15 -10.49
N VAL A 168 -8.81 11.46 -10.45
CA VAL A 168 -9.49 10.95 -11.65
C VAL A 168 -9.89 12.10 -12.55
N GLY A 169 -10.55 13.13 -12.00
CA GLY A 169 -10.92 14.34 -12.72
C GLY A 169 -9.70 15.03 -13.36
N LEU A 170 -8.58 15.12 -12.65
CA LEU A 170 -7.33 15.67 -13.20
C LEU A 170 -6.83 14.86 -14.41
N ALA A 171 -6.82 13.53 -14.31
CA ALA A 171 -6.43 12.68 -15.43
C ALA A 171 -7.37 12.85 -16.64
N ILE A 172 -8.68 12.96 -16.40
CA ILE A 172 -9.67 13.23 -17.44
C ILE A 172 -9.43 14.62 -18.06
N SER A 173 -9.17 15.67 -17.27
CA SER A 173 -8.86 17.01 -17.79
C SER A 173 -7.65 17.00 -18.73
N ILE A 174 -6.59 16.24 -18.40
CA ILE A 174 -5.40 16.09 -19.25
C ILE A 174 -5.75 15.41 -20.58
N LEU A 175 -6.60 14.36 -20.53
CA LEU A 175 -7.08 13.66 -21.72
C LEU A 175 -8.00 14.53 -22.59
N VAL A 176 -8.90 15.32 -21.96
CA VAL A 176 -9.80 16.28 -22.63
C VAL A 176 -8.98 17.37 -23.32
N ASN A 177 -7.97 17.91 -22.64
CA ASN A 177 -7.09 18.91 -23.23
C ASN A 177 -6.20 18.35 -24.36
N ARG A 178 -6.18 17.03 -24.59
CA ARG A 178 -5.31 16.36 -25.57
C ARG A 178 -3.83 16.67 -25.33
N SER A 179 -3.44 16.74 -24.06
CA SER A 179 -2.06 16.80 -23.61
C SER A 179 -1.46 15.40 -23.64
N ASP A 180 -1.04 14.98 -24.84
CA ASP A 180 -0.69 13.59 -25.16
C ASP A 180 0.71 13.42 -25.79
N SER A 181 1.48 14.51 -25.90
CA SER A 181 2.84 14.56 -26.42
C SER A 181 3.64 15.66 -25.71
N PRO A 182 4.99 15.65 -25.79
CA PRO A 182 5.82 16.70 -25.18
C PRO A 182 5.46 18.13 -25.64
N GLU A 183 5.03 18.28 -26.89
CA GLU A 183 4.64 19.56 -27.51
C GLU A 183 3.30 20.07 -26.99
N ARG A 184 2.41 19.15 -26.56
CA ARG A 184 1.08 19.46 -26.02
C ARG A 184 1.00 19.32 -24.50
N ALA A 185 2.15 19.18 -23.83
CA ALA A 185 2.21 18.95 -22.41
C ALA A 185 1.83 20.20 -21.61
N VAL A 186 1.16 19.99 -20.48
CA VAL A 186 0.80 21.05 -19.53
C VAL A 186 2.02 21.37 -18.67
N PRO A 187 2.48 22.62 -18.58
CA PRO A 187 3.60 22.96 -17.72
C PRO A 187 3.20 22.93 -16.24
N GLN A 188 4.12 22.46 -15.38
CA GLN A 188 3.96 22.40 -13.94
C GLN A 188 4.50 23.69 -13.31
N TRP A 189 3.67 24.72 -13.32
CA TRP A 189 3.99 26.01 -12.70
C TRP A 189 3.58 26.06 -11.24
N ASP A 190 4.32 26.83 -10.45
CA ASP A 190 4.00 27.08 -9.05
C ASP A 190 2.79 28.04 -9.01
N ASN A 191 1.92 27.91 -8.01
CA ASN A 191 0.84 28.89 -7.81
C ASN A 191 1.39 30.30 -7.53
N ARG A 192 2.66 30.40 -7.12
CA ARG A 192 3.39 31.66 -6.92
C ARG A 192 3.87 32.29 -8.22
N ASP A 193 3.95 31.53 -9.32
CA ASP A 193 4.29 32.08 -10.63
C ASP A 193 3.08 32.87 -11.18
N PRO A 194 3.28 34.05 -11.81
CA PRO A 194 2.20 34.87 -12.36
C PRO A 194 1.27 34.09 -13.31
N GLU A 195 1.86 33.20 -14.09
CA GLU A 195 1.20 32.39 -15.10
C GLU A 195 0.67 31.06 -14.50
N GLY A 196 1.26 30.60 -13.39
CA GLY A 196 0.99 29.30 -12.77
C GLY A 196 -0.35 29.21 -12.03
N GLY A 197 -0.74 30.27 -11.33
CA GLY A 197 -2.04 30.34 -10.66
C GLY A 197 -3.23 30.15 -11.64
N PRO A 198 -3.33 30.95 -12.71
CA PRO A 198 -4.37 30.78 -13.74
C PRO A 198 -4.35 29.40 -14.40
N LEU A 199 -3.18 28.92 -14.82
CA LEU A 199 -3.03 27.60 -15.45
C LEU A 199 -3.52 26.46 -14.54
N ASN A 200 -3.07 26.44 -13.29
CA ASN A 200 -3.46 25.42 -12.33
C ASN A 200 -4.97 25.47 -12.08
N ARG A 201 -5.56 26.67 -11.89
CA ARG A 201 -7.01 26.82 -11.74
C ARG A 201 -7.77 26.26 -12.94
N ALA A 202 -7.32 26.53 -14.17
CA ALA A 202 -8.01 26.07 -15.36
C ALA A 202 -8.01 24.53 -15.50
N ILE A 203 -6.88 23.88 -15.24
CA ILE A 203 -6.79 22.41 -15.27
C ILE A 203 -7.60 21.77 -14.13
N PHE A 204 -7.53 22.34 -12.93
CA PHE A 204 -8.24 21.83 -11.76
C PHE A 204 -9.75 22.13 -11.76
N ALA A 205 -10.22 23.18 -12.43
CA ALA A 205 -11.65 23.54 -12.47
C ALA A 205 -12.54 22.37 -12.92
N GLY A 206 -12.13 21.68 -14.00
CA GLY A 206 -12.83 20.48 -14.46
C GLY A 206 -12.75 19.32 -13.46
N ALA A 207 -11.56 19.10 -12.89
CA ALA A 207 -11.32 18.03 -11.93
C ALA A 207 -12.17 18.17 -10.67
N GLU A 208 -12.38 19.41 -10.20
CA GLU A 208 -13.18 19.72 -9.02
C GLU A 208 -14.66 19.46 -9.24
N ARG A 209 -15.21 19.96 -10.36
CA ARG A 209 -16.61 19.67 -10.71
C ARG A 209 -16.87 18.18 -10.83
N PHE A 210 -15.95 17.45 -11.46
CA PHE A 210 -16.03 16.00 -11.49
C PHE A 210 -16.05 15.38 -10.09
N ALA A 211 -15.12 15.79 -9.23
CA ALA A 211 -14.98 15.24 -7.88
C ALA A 211 -16.20 15.51 -6.99
N GLU A 212 -16.79 16.70 -7.09
CA GLU A 212 -18.03 17.10 -6.40
C GLU A 212 -19.18 16.14 -6.74
N LEU A 213 -19.41 15.92 -8.05
CA LEU A 213 -20.48 15.04 -8.50
C LEU A 213 -20.21 13.57 -8.16
N VAL A 214 -18.99 13.08 -8.32
CA VAL A 214 -18.65 11.67 -8.09
C VAL A 214 -18.60 11.31 -6.60
N SER A 215 -18.13 12.22 -5.73
CA SER A 215 -17.95 11.93 -4.31
C SER A 215 -19.12 12.38 -3.43
N GLY A 216 -20.03 13.21 -3.94
CA GLY A 216 -21.19 13.73 -3.20
C GLY A 216 -20.86 14.75 -2.10
N ASN A 217 -19.58 15.00 -1.82
CA ASN A 217 -19.13 15.96 -0.82
C ASN A 217 -18.73 17.29 -1.48
N ARG A 218 -19.47 18.36 -1.18
CA ARG A 218 -19.23 19.74 -1.63
C ARG A 218 -18.13 20.49 -0.85
N ARG A 219 -17.35 19.80 -0.01
CA ARG A 219 -16.26 20.47 0.74
C ARG A 219 -15.09 20.73 -0.22
N GLY A 220 -15.04 21.95 -0.74
CA GLY A 220 -13.91 22.46 -1.52
C GLY A 220 -12.59 22.24 -0.77
N ARG A 221 -11.61 21.66 -1.45
CA ARG A 221 -10.25 21.51 -0.92
C ARG A 221 -9.52 22.86 -0.96
N SER A 222 -8.57 23.07 -0.07
CA SER A 222 -7.82 24.34 0.00
C SER A 222 -6.95 24.56 -1.25
N GLN A 223 -6.74 25.81 -1.66
CA GLN A 223 -5.94 26.20 -2.83
C GLN A 223 -4.52 25.60 -2.83
N HIS A 224 -3.95 25.32 -1.65
CA HIS A 224 -2.63 24.72 -1.52
C HIS A 224 -2.58 23.24 -1.96
N GLN A 225 -3.74 22.56 -2.03
CA GLN A 225 -3.88 21.18 -2.54
C GLN A 225 -4.09 21.15 -4.07
N GLN A 226 -4.35 22.30 -4.70
CA GLN A 226 -4.59 22.50 -6.13
C GLN A 226 -3.31 22.96 -6.83
N GLN A 227 -2.27 22.13 -6.83
CA GLN A 227 -0.99 22.45 -7.47
C GLN A 227 -0.57 21.34 -8.42
N LEU A 228 -0.13 21.69 -9.63
CA LEU A 228 0.46 20.73 -10.57
C LEU A 228 1.94 20.43 -10.27
N ILE A 229 2.55 21.07 -9.27
CA ILE A 229 3.92 20.74 -8.81
C ILE A 229 3.90 19.67 -7.71
N SER A 230 3.06 19.84 -6.69
CA SER A 230 3.08 19.03 -5.47
C SER A 230 1.68 18.68 -4.96
N GLY A 231 0.63 19.03 -5.71
CA GLY A 231 -0.75 18.80 -5.29
C GLY A 231 -1.04 17.32 -5.11
N TYR A 232 -1.88 17.03 -4.12
CA TYR A 232 -2.25 15.67 -3.75
C TYR A 232 -2.89 14.90 -4.91
N ALA A 233 -3.73 15.57 -5.72
CA ALA A 233 -4.38 14.96 -6.87
C ALA A 233 -3.36 14.45 -7.91
N LEU A 234 -2.33 15.25 -8.22
CA LEU A 234 -1.29 14.85 -9.16
C LEU A 234 -0.42 13.73 -8.59
N THR A 235 -0.04 13.83 -7.31
CA THR A 235 0.76 12.79 -6.65
C THR A 235 0.02 11.44 -6.69
N GLU A 236 -1.28 11.44 -6.43
CA GLU A 236 -2.11 10.24 -6.52
C GLU A 236 -2.25 9.74 -7.97
N ALA A 237 -2.51 10.64 -8.93
CA ALA A 237 -2.59 10.26 -10.34
C ALA A 237 -1.27 9.65 -10.85
N ARG A 238 -0.13 10.21 -10.47
CA ARG A 238 1.20 9.67 -10.80
C ARG A 238 1.41 8.29 -10.18
N ARG A 239 1.01 8.10 -8.91
CA ARG A 239 1.14 6.81 -8.21
C ARG A 239 0.33 5.70 -8.90
N ARG A 240 -0.87 6.04 -9.39
CA ARG A 240 -1.82 5.10 -10.01
C ARG A 240 -1.52 4.84 -11.49
N LEU A 241 -1.30 5.90 -12.25
CA LEU A 241 -1.05 5.83 -13.70
C LEU A 241 0.40 5.45 -14.02
N ALA A 242 1.33 5.69 -13.10
CA ALA A 242 2.76 5.39 -13.25
C ALA A 242 3.32 5.95 -14.58
N HIS A 243 3.96 5.12 -15.40
CA HIS A 243 4.55 5.53 -16.68
C HIS A 243 3.53 6.03 -17.72
N ARG A 244 2.22 5.84 -17.49
CA ARG A 244 1.15 6.34 -18.37
C ARG A 244 0.87 7.83 -18.18
N LEU A 245 1.31 8.42 -17.07
CA LEU A 245 1.30 9.86 -16.82
C LEU A 245 2.75 10.35 -16.75
N VAL A 246 3.21 11.01 -17.80
CA VAL A 246 4.60 11.47 -17.91
C VAL A 246 4.74 12.85 -17.28
N ILE A 247 5.76 12.99 -16.44
CA ILE A 247 6.27 14.27 -15.97
C ILE A 247 7.71 14.36 -16.47
N GLU A 248 7.92 15.05 -17.58
CA GLU A 248 9.24 15.30 -18.13
C GLU A 248 9.86 16.48 -17.37
N LYS A 249 11.05 16.27 -16.80
CA LYS A 249 11.88 17.36 -16.27
C LYS A 249 13.09 17.45 -17.17
N ARG A 250 13.28 18.58 -17.83
CA ARG A 250 14.57 18.92 -18.44
C ARG A 250 15.40 19.64 -17.40
N ASP A 251 16.72 19.49 -17.43
CA ASP A 251 17.61 20.11 -16.44
C ASP A 251 17.31 21.60 -16.30
N HIS A 252 17.09 22.05 -15.06
CA HIS A 252 16.68 23.41 -14.69
C HIS A 252 15.35 23.92 -15.28
N GLU A 253 14.59 23.12 -16.03
CA GLU A 253 13.27 23.47 -16.55
C GLU A 253 12.13 22.98 -15.64
N LYS A 254 11.01 23.70 -15.69
CA LYS A 254 9.76 23.32 -15.02
C LYS A 254 9.23 22.02 -15.63
N GLY A 255 8.66 21.14 -14.80
CA GLY A 255 8.14 19.86 -15.26
C GLY A 255 7.02 20.01 -16.29
N ARG A 256 6.89 19.09 -17.25
CA ARG A 256 5.81 19.07 -18.24
C ARG A 256 5.00 17.78 -18.13
N LEU A 257 3.69 17.92 -18.06
CA LEU A 257 2.73 16.87 -17.74
C LEU A 257 1.89 16.47 -18.97
N TYR A 258 1.90 15.19 -19.33
CA TYR A 258 1.07 14.66 -20.42
C TYR A 258 0.79 13.16 -20.27
N ILE A 259 -0.24 12.66 -20.96
CA ILE A 259 -0.56 11.23 -21.06
C ILE A 259 -0.26 10.77 -22.49
N PRO A 260 0.85 10.07 -22.77
CA PRO A 260 1.23 9.69 -24.13
C PRO A 260 0.08 9.03 -24.88
N GLN A 261 -0.15 9.43 -26.13
CA GLN A 261 -1.29 8.93 -26.93
C GLN A 261 -1.38 7.40 -26.97
N LYS A 262 -0.23 6.70 -27.01
CA LYS A 262 -0.15 5.23 -26.96
C LYS A 262 -0.79 4.59 -25.71
N TYR A 263 -0.90 5.33 -24.61
CA TYR A 263 -1.48 4.87 -23.35
C TYR A 263 -2.91 5.36 -23.12
N ARG A 264 -3.49 6.14 -24.05
CA ARG A 264 -4.83 6.73 -23.89
C ARG A 264 -5.87 5.66 -23.54
N HIS A 265 -5.94 4.59 -24.32
CA HIS A 265 -6.90 3.50 -24.09
C HIS A 265 -6.70 2.84 -22.72
N ASP A 266 -5.44 2.54 -22.35
CA ASP A 266 -5.11 1.91 -21.07
C ASP A 266 -5.48 2.78 -19.86
N VAL A 267 -5.29 4.10 -19.98
CA VAL A 267 -5.69 5.05 -18.93
C VAL A 267 -7.21 5.09 -18.82
N VAL A 268 -7.94 5.20 -19.94
CA VAL A 268 -9.41 5.23 -19.91
C VAL A 268 -9.97 3.94 -19.32
N ALA A 269 -9.47 2.78 -19.74
CA ALA A 269 -9.88 1.49 -19.18
C ALA A 269 -9.58 1.38 -17.68
N PHE A 270 -8.41 1.86 -17.24
CA PHE A 270 -8.06 1.92 -15.82
C PHE A 270 -9.02 2.82 -15.02
N LEU A 271 -9.30 4.03 -15.51
CA LEU A 271 -10.19 4.98 -14.83
C LEU A 271 -11.62 4.44 -14.76
N GLY A 272 -12.14 3.87 -15.86
CA GLY A 272 -13.47 3.24 -15.89
C GLY A 272 -13.61 2.13 -14.86
N ARG A 273 -12.61 1.22 -14.79
CA ARG A 273 -12.57 0.14 -13.80
C ARG A 273 -12.50 0.65 -12.36
N ASP A 274 -11.65 1.64 -12.09
CA ASP A 274 -11.51 2.22 -10.75
C ASP A 274 -12.79 2.95 -10.31
N LEU A 275 -13.47 3.65 -11.22
CA LEU A 275 -14.76 4.30 -10.98
C LEU A 275 -15.90 3.30 -10.75
N ALA A 276 -15.93 2.17 -11.48
CA ALA A 276 -16.94 1.12 -11.33
C ALA A 276 -16.99 0.49 -9.93
N ARG A 277 -15.85 0.52 -9.22
CA ARG A 277 -15.75 0.04 -7.84
C ARG A 277 -16.41 0.94 -6.80
N ARG A 278 -16.93 2.11 -7.21
CA ARG A 278 -17.64 3.05 -6.31
C ARG A 278 -19.12 2.69 -6.26
N PRO A 279 -19.65 2.20 -5.12
CA PRO A 279 -21.03 1.70 -5.06
C PRO A 279 -22.08 2.74 -5.46
N SER A 280 -21.88 4.01 -5.06
CA SER A 280 -22.83 5.11 -5.25
C SER A 280 -22.78 5.82 -6.62
N LEU A 281 -21.88 5.40 -7.52
CA LEU A 281 -21.73 5.99 -8.85
C LEU A 281 -22.41 5.12 -9.88
N ASN A 282 -23.37 5.64 -10.64
CA ASN A 282 -24.02 4.96 -11.76
C ASN A 282 -23.63 5.62 -13.10
N HIS A 283 -24.07 5.01 -14.21
CA HIS A 283 -23.81 5.50 -15.56
C HIS A 283 -24.18 6.98 -15.73
N ASP A 284 -25.43 7.34 -15.43
CA ASP A 284 -25.94 8.71 -15.62
C ASP A 284 -25.18 9.75 -14.80
N ARG A 285 -24.82 9.40 -13.56
CA ARG A 285 -24.05 10.29 -12.69
C ARG A 285 -22.61 10.46 -13.18
N LEU A 286 -22.00 9.41 -13.72
CA LEU A 286 -20.67 9.50 -14.34
C LEU A 286 -20.71 10.33 -15.62
N ALA A 287 -21.71 10.10 -16.47
CA ALA A 287 -21.98 10.88 -17.67
C ALA A 287 -22.14 12.37 -17.33
N SER A 288 -22.98 12.70 -16.36
CA SER A 288 -23.17 14.07 -15.87
C SER A 288 -21.88 14.67 -15.28
N ALA A 289 -21.12 13.91 -14.50
CA ALA A 289 -19.85 14.38 -13.94
C ALA A 289 -18.82 14.69 -15.03
N PHE A 290 -18.76 13.88 -16.10
CA PHE A 290 -17.90 14.12 -17.25
C PHE A 290 -18.32 15.40 -17.99
N ASP A 291 -19.62 15.58 -18.25
CA ASP A 291 -20.14 16.74 -18.96
C ASP A 291 -19.87 18.04 -18.17
N GLN A 292 -20.01 18.00 -16.85
CA GLN A 292 -19.69 19.12 -15.96
C GLN A 292 -18.18 19.42 -15.89
N LEU A 293 -17.34 18.38 -15.94
CA LEU A 293 -15.88 18.55 -16.06
C LEU A 293 -15.54 19.31 -17.34
N VAL A 294 -16.09 18.87 -18.48
CA VAL A 294 -15.80 19.48 -19.79
C VAL A 294 -16.32 20.92 -19.83
N ALA A 295 -17.52 21.18 -19.31
CA ALA A 295 -18.07 22.53 -19.24
C ALA A 295 -17.18 23.47 -18.40
N ALA A 296 -16.74 23.05 -17.21
CA ALA A 296 -15.87 23.84 -16.35
C ALA A 296 -14.46 24.02 -16.91
N PHE A 297 -13.93 23.00 -17.58
CA PHE A 297 -12.67 23.07 -18.30
C PHE A 297 -12.75 24.11 -19.43
N ARG A 298 -13.78 24.03 -20.28
CA ARG A 298 -13.99 24.97 -21.40
C ARG A 298 -14.26 26.40 -20.95
N ALA A 299 -14.99 26.59 -19.87
CA ALA A 299 -15.17 27.91 -19.26
C ALA A 299 -13.84 28.54 -18.81
N SER A 300 -12.85 27.70 -18.48
CA SER A 300 -11.52 28.13 -18.06
C SER A 300 -10.48 28.07 -19.20
N ALA A 301 -10.86 27.61 -20.40
CA ALA A 301 -9.95 27.39 -21.52
C ALA A 301 -9.35 28.70 -22.06
N GLY A 302 -10.00 29.85 -21.86
CA GLY A 302 -9.41 31.15 -22.19
C GLY A 302 -8.09 31.42 -21.46
N GLN A 303 -7.94 30.92 -20.22
CA GLN A 303 -6.70 31.01 -19.45
C GLN A 303 -5.62 30.07 -19.99
N LEU A 304 -6.02 28.93 -20.58
CA LEU A 304 -5.11 27.98 -21.23
C LEU A 304 -4.68 28.45 -22.63
N ALA A 305 -5.57 29.13 -23.35
CA ALA A 305 -5.31 29.65 -24.69
C ALA A 305 -4.27 30.78 -24.66
N TYR A 306 -4.30 31.64 -23.63
CA TYR A 306 -3.29 32.67 -23.41
C TYR A 306 -1.88 32.09 -23.34
N GLU A 307 -1.76 30.89 -22.75
CA GLU A 307 -0.48 30.17 -22.58
C GLU A 307 -0.21 29.15 -23.70
N SER A 308 -0.99 29.17 -24.80
CA SER A 308 -0.86 28.22 -25.92
C SER A 308 -0.95 26.74 -25.53
N VAL A 309 -1.68 26.41 -24.45
CA VAL A 309 -1.82 25.03 -23.92
C VAL A 309 -3.25 24.48 -23.98
N ALA A 310 -4.15 25.13 -24.72
CA ALA A 310 -5.51 24.62 -24.98
C ALA A 310 -5.54 23.78 -26.27
N PHE A 311 -5.67 22.45 -26.17
CA PHE A 311 -5.69 21.57 -27.35
C PHE A 311 -6.95 20.69 -27.49
N ASP A 312 -8.02 20.99 -26.71
CA ASP A 312 -9.31 20.30 -26.79
C ASP A 312 -9.86 20.26 -28.22
N ARG A 313 -10.49 19.13 -28.58
CA ARG A 313 -11.23 18.94 -29.83
C ARG A 313 -12.56 18.26 -29.52
N PRO A 314 -13.72 18.89 -29.81
CA PRO A 314 -15.03 18.37 -29.42
C PRO A 314 -15.30 16.91 -29.83
N ALA A 315 -14.87 16.50 -31.02
CA ALA A 315 -15.02 15.12 -31.50
C ALA A 315 -14.23 14.12 -30.63
N ASP A 316 -13.00 14.47 -30.26
CA ASP A 316 -12.15 13.63 -29.41
C ASP A 316 -12.65 13.59 -27.97
N THR A 317 -13.25 14.69 -27.47
CA THR A 317 -13.91 14.76 -26.16
C THR A 317 -15.13 13.86 -26.12
N HIS A 318 -15.95 13.86 -27.17
CA HIS A 318 -17.14 13.02 -27.28
C HIS A 318 -16.75 11.54 -27.34
N ALA A 319 -15.74 11.19 -28.14
CA ALA A 319 -15.20 9.83 -28.18
C ALA A 319 -14.63 9.39 -26.81
N LEU A 320 -13.91 10.29 -26.10
CA LEU A 320 -13.40 10.02 -24.75
C LEU A 320 -14.52 9.69 -23.77
N ARG A 321 -15.63 10.46 -23.82
CA ARG A 321 -16.80 10.24 -22.98
C ARG A 321 -17.37 8.83 -23.17
N GLY A 322 -17.61 8.44 -24.43
CA GLY A 322 -18.10 7.10 -24.77
C GLY A 322 -17.17 6.00 -24.25
N GLN A 323 -15.88 6.11 -24.56
CA GLN A 323 -14.86 5.14 -24.11
C GLN A 323 -14.82 4.98 -22.58
N LEU A 324 -14.97 6.08 -21.82
CA LEU A 324 -14.97 6.03 -20.36
C LEU A 324 -16.23 5.36 -19.81
N LEU A 325 -17.40 5.66 -20.38
CA LEU A 325 -18.68 5.05 -19.97
C LEU A 325 -18.71 3.56 -20.30
N ASP A 326 -18.30 3.18 -21.51
CA ASP A 326 -18.21 1.78 -21.94
C ASP A 326 -17.27 0.98 -21.01
N ALA A 327 -16.10 1.55 -20.67
CA ALA A 327 -15.16 0.92 -19.74
C ALA A 327 -15.72 0.77 -18.32
N PHE A 328 -16.51 1.74 -17.86
CA PHE A 328 -17.19 1.71 -16.56
C PHE A 328 -18.28 0.62 -16.54
N ASP A 329 -19.15 0.57 -17.54
CA ASP A 329 -20.27 -0.36 -17.61
C ASP A 329 -19.77 -1.80 -17.73
N LYS A 330 -18.80 -2.06 -18.63
CA LYS A 330 -18.15 -3.36 -18.74
C LYS A 330 -17.56 -3.84 -17.40
N SER A 331 -16.91 -2.93 -16.66
CA SER A 331 -16.34 -3.28 -15.36
C SER A 331 -17.41 -3.54 -14.30
N ARG A 332 -18.57 -2.87 -14.37
CA ARG A 332 -19.72 -3.13 -13.49
C ARG A 332 -20.33 -4.51 -13.75
N GLU A 333 -20.48 -4.89 -15.01
CA GLU A 333 -20.97 -6.22 -15.42
C GLU A 333 -20.03 -7.34 -14.94
N GLU A 334 -18.71 -7.15 -15.12
CA GLU A 334 -17.69 -8.07 -14.61
C GLU A 334 -17.81 -8.21 -13.08
N LEU A 335 -17.89 -7.11 -12.33
CA LEU A 335 -18.04 -7.13 -10.87
C LEU A 335 -19.33 -7.82 -10.41
N ALA A 336 -20.44 -7.63 -11.13
CA ALA A 336 -21.72 -8.28 -10.82
C ALA A 336 -21.69 -9.79 -11.09
N SER A 337 -20.86 -10.25 -12.02
CA SER A 337 -20.72 -11.67 -12.37
C SER A 337 -19.95 -12.49 -11.33
N PHE A 338 -19.25 -11.83 -10.41
CA PHE A 338 -18.45 -12.45 -9.33
C PHE A 338 -19.03 -12.23 -7.93
N ALA A 339 -20.17 -11.56 -7.81
CA ALA A 339 -20.85 -11.26 -6.54
C ALA A 339 -21.98 -12.27 -6.25
#